data_AF-A0A2G2LRI5-F1
#
_entry.id   AF-A0A2G2LRI5-F1
#
_cell.length_a   1.000
_cell.length_b   1.000
_cell.length_c   1.000
_cell.angle_alpha   90.00
_cell.angle_beta   90.00
_cell.angle_gamma   90.00
#
_symmetry.space_group_name_H-M   'P 1'
#
loop_
_entity.id
_entity.type
_entity.pdbx_description
1 polymer ?
#
loop_
_entity_poly.entity_id
_entity_poly.type
_entity_poly.pdbx_seq_one_letter_code
_entity_poly.pdbx_strand_id
1 'polypeptide(L)'
;MKKQSGLRLTIVAIVCGILAAALTIFYLKQVESKYRKASQPVQQLMVSVVVPKADLKKGSVITAKSVAARDVPKEFLPSNVIIAKDFKKLVNRTLLMPVQTGRPITWEAVTGKSARTFSENIELGRRARSVKVNKVDSFDGLLRPGDRIDLMGSFTLTSLGMDVIATGTTQTVPEDIIMPILENIEVLAAGKEDLHGRKYEYSNTKKSVDGFNMEFTIVSLNLTAKQIARVELAEGFGDMFAVLRHPKDTSKVNFDYVGVEILFEKDEPEKIDLVLSADGKPLGRIIGDNIVDENGNIIGKVVNGQAVTFDGKPMGQIVTNVSADDPILNVAEIADVVRDAEGNIIGKIVDGKIVDESGNIIGEVDENGNAVSLTGEVIGVIDKGVALDINGNEIALSLSDATKQILREEQVVRDAEGNIIGKIVDGQIVDEKGNVIGKVDELGNAVSLDGEVLGVIDTVMVTVSGEIVREQQVIRDEDGNIIGKVIDGQIIDEQGNVIGNVDEKGNAVSLGGEVLGVIDTVMMTVSGEIIDPTSTIEEDITTGFQRDYVDFISGGTGKDGIIPVIRIRKQ
;
A
#
# COMPACT_ATOMS: atom_id res chain seq x y z
N MET A 1 40.61 -105.43 -25.34
CA MET A 1 40.78 -104.27 -26.24
C MET A 1 40.40 -104.70 -27.65
N LYS A 2 39.18 -104.37 -28.11
CA LYS A 2 38.91 -103.38 -29.17
C LYS A 2 39.83 -103.50 -30.40
N LYS A 3 39.32 -104.10 -31.48
CA LYS A 3 39.54 -103.62 -32.84
C LYS A 3 38.16 -103.34 -33.42
N GLN A 4 37.65 -102.12 -33.22
CA GLN A 4 36.46 -101.70 -33.96
C GLN A 4 36.87 -101.50 -35.43
N SER A 5 36.13 -102.15 -36.33
CA SER A 5 36.30 -102.07 -37.78
C SER A 5 36.31 -100.62 -38.25
N GLY A 6 37.29 -100.25 -39.09
CA GLY A 6 37.49 -98.89 -39.59
C GLY A 6 36.25 -98.26 -40.23
N LEU A 7 35.33 -99.07 -40.75
CA LEU A 7 34.07 -98.61 -41.34
C LEU A 7 33.09 -98.00 -40.32
N ARG A 8 33.07 -98.50 -39.07
CA ARG A 8 32.22 -97.90 -38.02
C ARG A 8 32.78 -96.55 -37.57
N LEU A 9 34.11 -96.43 -37.60
CA LEU A 9 34.83 -95.20 -37.28
C LEU A 9 34.59 -94.11 -38.34
N THR A 10 34.53 -94.47 -39.63
CA THR A 10 34.25 -93.52 -40.71
C THR A 10 32.81 -93.00 -40.68
N ILE A 11 31.83 -93.85 -40.36
CA ILE A 11 30.42 -93.42 -40.24
C ILE A 11 30.26 -92.45 -39.07
N VAL A 12 30.85 -92.75 -37.92
CA VAL A 12 30.82 -91.86 -36.75
C VAL A 12 31.50 -90.52 -37.06
N ALA A 13 32.61 -90.52 -37.80
CA ALA A 13 33.30 -89.30 -38.21
C ALA A 13 32.42 -88.41 -39.12
N ILE A 14 31.70 -89.00 -40.07
CA ILE A 14 30.80 -88.26 -40.98
C ILE A 14 29.63 -87.66 -40.19
N VAL A 15 29.01 -88.44 -39.30
CA VAL A 15 27.89 -87.96 -38.47
C VAL A 15 28.36 -86.82 -37.55
N CYS A 16 29.50 -86.96 -36.89
CA CYS A 16 30.08 -85.88 -36.09
C CYS A 16 30.40 -84.63 -36.92
N GLY A 17 30.88 -84.80 -38.16
CA GLY A 17 31.14 -83.69 -39.08
C GLY A 17 29.86 -82.91 -39.45
N ILE A 18 28.77 -83.62 -39.78
CA ILE A 18 27.48 -83.00 -40.08
C ILE A 18 26.91 -82.29 -38.84
N LEU A 19 27.01 -82.91 -37.67
CA LEU A 19 26.53 -82.34 -36.41
C LEU A 19 27.31 -81.08 -36.03
N ALA A 20 28.63 -81.10 -36.20
CA ALA A 20 29.49 -79.92 -36.00
C ALA A 20 29.13 -78.79 -36.98
N ALA A 21 28.91 -79.10 -38.26
CA ALA A 21 28.49 -78.11 -39.26
C ALA A 21 27.12 -77.50 -38.92
N ALA A 22 26.15 -78.33 -38.50
CA ALA A 22 24.82 -77.86 -38.09
C ALA A 22 24.87 -76.95 -36.87
N LEU A 23 25.66 -77.31 -35.84
CA LEU A 23 25.87 -76.48 -34.65
C LEU A 23 26.58 -75.16 -35.00
N THR A 24 27.56 -75.20 -35.90
CA THR A 24 28.27 -74.00 -36.36
C THR A 24 27.33 -73.05 -37.09
N ILE A 25 26.47 -73.56 -37.98
CA ILE A 25 25.45 -72.76 -38.67
C ILE A 25 24.43 -72.20 -37.69
N PHE A 26 24.00 -72.98 -36.70
CA PHE A 26 23.07 -72.53 -35.66
C PHE A 26 23.67 -71.40 -34.81
N TYR A 27 24.92 -71.57 -34.37
CA TYR A 27 25.65 -70.55 -33.62
C TYR A 27 25.84 -69.27 -34.45
N LEU A 28 26.26 -69.40 -35.72
CA LEU A 28 26.40 -68.26 -36.64
C LEU A 28 25.07 -67.52 -36.83
N LYS A 29 23.95 -68.22 -37.01
CA LYS A 29 22.61 -67.60 -37.11
C LYS A 29 22.20 -66.88 -35.82
N GLN A 30 22.52 -67.45 -34.65
CA GLN A 30 22.21 -66.83 -33.36
C GLN A 30 23.02 -65.53 -33.18
N VAL A 31 24.31 -65.58 -33.51
CA VAL A 31 25.22 -64.42 -33.46
C VAL A 31 24.81 -63.34 -34.47
N GLU A 32 24.50 -63.73 -35.70
CA GLU A 32 23.96 -62.82 -36.73
C GLU A 32 22.67 -62.15 -36.25
N SER A 33 21.75 -62.88 -35.62
CA SER A 33 20.52 -62.28 -35.08
C SER A 33 20.78 -61.26 -33.97
N LYS A 34 21.81 -61.48 -33.14
CA LYS A 34 22.20 -60.57 -32.06
C LYS A 34 22.79 -59.27 -32.62
N TYR A 35 23.68 -59.38 -33.63
CA TYR A 35 24.23 -58.21 -34.30
C TYR A 35 23.19 -57.50 -35.18
N ARG A 36 22.31 -58.23 -35.87
CA ARG A 36 21.23 -57.66 -36.69
C ARG A 36 20.21 -56.88 -35.86
N LYS A 37 19.96 -57.27 -34.60
CA LYS A 37 19.13 -56.51 -33.65
C LYS A 37 19.87 -55.29 -33.06
N ALA A 38 21.18 -55.39 -32.84
CA ALA A 38 22.00 -54.27 -32.35
C ALA A 38 22.32 -53.23 -33.45
N SER A 39 22.29 -53.63 -34.72
CA SER A 39 22.52 -52.77 -35.89
C SER A 39 21.23 -52.24 -36.53
N GLN A 40 20.06 -52.48 -35.93
CA GLN A 40 18.87 -51.73 -36.31
C GLN A 40 19.08 -50.29 -35.86
N PRO A 41 19.15 -49.31 -36.79
CA PRO A 41 19.28 -47.92 -36.39
C PRO A 41 18.11 -47.58 -35.48
N VAL A 42 18.41 -47.02 -34.29
CA VAL A 42 17.39 -46.51 -33.36
C VAL A 42 16.47 -45.63 -34.20
N GLN A 43 15.19 -46.01 -34.30
CA GLN A 43 14.21 -45.20 -35.03
C GLN A 43 14.05 -43.89 -34.26
N GLN A 44 14.86 -42.90 -34.61
CA GLN A 44 14.75 -41.56 -34.06
C GLN A 44 13.38 -41.02 -34.46
N LEU A 45 12.56 -40.71 -33.46
CA LEU A 45 11.25 -40.12 -33.70
C LEU A 45 11.45 -38.75 -34.34
N MET A 46 11.22 -38.69 -35.65
CA MET A 46 11.25 -37.45 -36.41
C MET A 46 9.98 -36.67 -36.13
N VAL A 47 10.12 -35.41 -35.77
CA VAL A 47 9.01 -34.49 -35.55
C VAL A 47 9.10 -33.39 -36.59
N SER A 48 8.00 -33.16 -37.30
CA SER A 48 7.90 -32.09 -38.28
C SER A 48 7.68 -30.76 -37.57
N VAL A 49 8.62 -29.82 -37.73
CA VAL A 49 8.60 -28.50 -37.09
C VAL A 49 8.59 -27.38 -38.12
N VAL A 50 8.14 -26.20 -37.72
CA VAL A 50 8.10 -25.02 -38.60
C VAL A 50 9.44 -24.29 -38.55
N VAL A 51 10.02 -24.03 -39.73
CA VAL A 51 11.30 -23.31 -39.92
C VAL A 51 11.13 -22.16 -40.92
N PRO A 52 11.88 -21.05 -40.78
CA PRO A 52 11.91 -20.00 -41.81
C PRO A 52 12.59 -20.47 -43.10
N LYS A 53 12.10 -20.00 -44.25
CA LYS A 53 12.73 -20.21 -45.57
C LYS A 53 13.87 -19.23 -45.84
N ALA A 54 13.89 -18.10 -45.15
CA ALA A 54 14.88 -17.04 -45.23
C ALA A 54 15.08 -16.43 -43.84
N ASP A 55 16.14 -15.66 -43.66
CA ASP A 55 16.39 -14.96 -42.39
C ASP A 55 15.28 -13.95 -42.12
N LEU A 56 14.61 -14.12 -40.98
CA LEU A 56 13.54 -13.26 -40.53
C LEU A 56 14.04 -12.34 -39.42
N LYS A 57 13.82 -11.03 -39.60
CA LYS A 57 14.18 -10.01 -38.61
C LYS A 57 13.11 -9.94 -37.50
N LYS A 58 13.49 -9.42 -36.33
CA LYS A 58 12.54 -8.98 -35.30
C LYS A 58 11.50 -8.03 -35.92
N GLY A 59 10.23 -8.20 -35.56
CA GLY A 59 9.10 -7.43 -36.09
C GLY A 59 8.51 -7.97 -37.40
N SER A 60 9.13 -8.96 -38.04
CA SER A 60 8.58 -9.55 -39.27
C SER A 60 7.34 -10.42 -38.99
N VAL A 61 6.34 -10.32 -39.87
CA VAL A 61 5.11 -11.11 -39.79
C VAL A 61 5.30 -12.46 -40.47
N ILE A 62 4.93 -13.53 -39.78
CA ILE A 62 5.02 -14.89 -40.31
C ILE A 62 3.85 -15.15 -41.25
N THR A 63 4.17 -15.40 -42.53
CA THR A 63 3.18 -15.76 -43.55
C THR A 63 3.43 -17.19 -44.03
N ALA A 64 2.43 -17.81 -44.65
CA ALA A 64 2.60 -19.15 -45.23
C ALA A 64 3.72 -19.24 -46.28
N LYS A 65 4.10 -18.10 -46.87
CA LYS A 65 5.21 -18.01 -47.83
C LYS A 65 6.58 -17.96 -47.16
N SER A 66 6.68 -17.44 -45.93
CA SER A 66 7.97 -17.22 -45.24
C SER A 66 8.50 -18.42 -44.48
N VAL A 67 7.69 -19.46 -44.27
CA VAL A 67 8.05 -20.67 -43.49
C VAL A 67 7.81 -21.96 -44.25
N ALA A 68 8.46 -23.04 -43.80
CA ALA A 68 8.35 -24.41 -44.30
C ALA A 68 8.28 -25.40 -43.13
N ALA A 69 7.82 -26.62 -43.40
CA ALA A 69 7.97 -27.74 -42.48
C ALA A 69 9.32 -28.43 -42.71
N ARG A 70 10.00 -28.80 -41.63
CA ARG A 70 11.24 -29.59 -41.66
C ARG A 70 11.17 -30.68 -40.61
N ASP A 71 11.52 -31.89 -41.00
CA ASP A 71 11.59 -33.02 -40.09
C ASP A 71 12.93 -33.01 -39.36
N VAL A 72 12.87 -33.03 -38.02
CA VAL A 72 14.04 -32.97 -37.14
C VAL A 72 13.87 -34.03 -36.04
N PRO A 73 14.94 -34.75 -35.65
CA PRO A 73 14.86 -35.70 -34.53
C PRO A 73 14.46 -34.99 -33.23
N LYS A 74 13.55 -35.60 -32.46
CA LYS A 74 13.02 -35.02 -31.20
C LYS A 74 14.10 -34.60 -30.21
N GLU A 75 15.24 -35.28 -30.18
CA GLU A 75 16.37 -35.00 -29.27
C GLU A 75 17.03 -33.64 -29.50
N PHE A 76 16.97 -33.09 -30.72
CA PHE A 76 17.56 -31.79 -31.06
C PHE A 76 16.55 -30.63 -30.99
N LEU A 77 15.30 -30.91 -30.62
CA LEU A 77 14.26 -29.91 -30.59
C LEU A 77 14.12 -29.30 -29.19
N PRO A 78 14.01 -27.96 -29.08
CA PRO A 78 13.65 -27.34 -27.81
C PRO A 78 12.21 -27.69 -27.42
N SER A 79 11.93 -27.68 -26.12
CA SER A 79 10.62 -28.09 -25.56
C SER A 79 9.43 -27.26 -26.05
N ASN A 80 9.67 -26.01 -26.44
CA ASN A 80 8.68 -25.02 -26.87
C ASN A 80 8.61 -24.81 -28.40
N VAL A 81 9.11 -25.78 -29.19
CA VAL A 81 9.10 -25.69 -30.65
C VAL A 81 7.69 -25.77 -31.24
N ILE A 82 7.46 -25.04 -32.32
CA ILE A 82 6.18 -25.07 -33.04
C ILE A 82 6.19 -26.24 -34.03
N ILE A 83 5.35 -27.23 -33.73
CA ILE A 83 5.14 -28.41 -34.58
C ILE A 83 4.34 -28.00 -35.82
N ALA A 84 4.60 -28.63 -36.96
CA ALA A 84 3.92 -28.34 -38.22
C ALA A 84 2.38 -28.44 -38.14
N LYS A 85 1.85 -29.26 -37.22
CA LYS A 85 0.39 -29.35 -36.94
C LYS A 85 -0.20 -28.05 -36.42
N ASP A 86 0.56 -27.30 -35.63
CA ASP A 86 0.17 -26.00 -35.06
C ASP A 86 0.50 -24.81 -35.97
N PHE A 87 0.94 -25.06 -37.21
CA PHE A 87 1.26 -24.02 -38.18
C PHE A 87 0.15 -22.97 -38.33
N LYS A 88 -1.13 -23.38 -38.33
CA LYS A 88 -2.26 -22.44 -38.42
C LYS A 88 -2.28 -21.40 -37.30
N LYS A 89 -1.83 -21.75 -36.09
CA LYS A 89 -1.75 -20.85 -34.94
C LYS A 89 -0.60 -19.84 -35.07
N LEU A 90 0.44 -20.19 -35.85
CA LEU A 90 1.63 -19.37 -36.07
C LEU A 90 1.44 -18.29 -37.15
N VAL A 91 0.59 -18.54 -38.14
CA VAL A 91 0.35 -17.60 -39.25
C VAL A 91 -0.18 -16.26 -38.72
N ASN A 92 0.34 -15.17 -39.26
CA ASN A 92 0.09 -13.77 -38.89
C ASN A 92 0.58 -13.35 -37.49
N ARG A 93 1.40 -14.16 -36.82
CA ARG A 93 2.14 -13.71 -35.63
C ARG A 93 3.38 -12.92 -36.04
N THR A 94 3.81 -12.04 -35.15
CA THR A 94 5.04 -11.24 -35.33
C THR A 94 6.18 -11.87 -34.55
N LEU A 95 7.39 -11.86 -35.13
CA LEU A 95 8.60 -12.32 -34.45
C LEU A 95 9.10 -11.29 -33.42
N LEU A 96 9.29 -11.73 -32.18
CA LEU A 96 9.85 -10.94 -31.07
C LEU A 96 11.39 -10.86 -31.14
N MET A 97 12.01 -11.81 -31.85
CA MET A 97 13.46 -11.91 -32.04
C MET A 97 13.80 -12.35 -33.47
N PRO A 98 14.99 -12.03 -33.99
CA PRO A 98 15.39 -12.51 -35.32
C PRO A 98 15.58 -14.04 -35.31
N VAL A 99 15.13 -14.71 -36.37
CA VAL A 99 15.26 -16.17 -36.54
C VAL A 99 15.86 -16.46 -37.91
N GLN A 100 16.96 -17.21 -37.92
CA GLN A 100 17.68 -17.59 -39.13
C GLN A 100 16.95 -18.68 -39.93
N THR A 101 17.24 -18.73 -41.22
CA THR A 101 16.75 -19.77 -42.12
C THR A 101 17.04 -21.18 -41.58
N GLY A 102 16.04 -22.07 -41.69
CA GLY A 102 16.17 -23.47 -41.29
C GLY A 102 16.19 -23.75 -39.78
N ARG A 103 16.19 -22.72 -38.91
CA ARG A 103 16.11 -22.88 -37.45
C ARG A 103 14.65 -23.08 -37.01
N PRO A 104 14.34 -24.06 -36.15
CA PRO A 104 12.98 -24.25 -35.64
C PRO A 104 12.47 -23.02 -34.89
N ILE A 105 11.25 -22.58 -35.22
CA ILE A 105 10.58 -21.46 -34.54
C ILE A 105 9.98 -21.98 -33.24
N THR A 106 10.16 -21.21 -32.16
CA THR A 106 9.59 -21.50 -30.84
C THR A 106 8.44 -20.55 -30.52
N TRP A 107 7.57 -20.92 -29.58
CA TRP A 107 6.49 -20.04 -29.12
C TRP A 107 6.98 -18.75 -28.46
N GLU A 108 8.16 -18.77 -27.85
CA GLU A 108 8.82 -17.58 -27.28
C GLU A 108 9.31 -16.59 -28.34
N ALA A 109 9.62 -17.08 -29.54
CA ALA A 109 10.09 -16.22 -30.61
C ALA A 109 8.97 -15.39 -31.25
N VAL A 110 7.69 -15.64 -30.91
CA VAL A 110 6.51 -15.05 -31.55
C VAL A 110 5.53 -14.44 -30.56
N THR A 111 4.73 -13.49 -31.02
CA THR A 111 3.65 -12.89 -30.20
C THR A 111 2.64 -13.93 -29.73
N GLY A 112 2.07 -13.76 -28.53
CA GLY A 112 1.11 -14.71 -27.92
C GLY A 112 -0.22 -14.84 -28.66
N LYS A 113 -0.70 -13.76 -29.30
CA LYS A 113 -1.90 -13.74 -30.14
C LYS A 113 -1.54 -13.43 -31.60
N SER A 114 -2.30 -14.01 -32.53
CA SER A 114 -2.24 -13.69 -33.96
C SER A 114 -3.28 -12.60 -34.21
N ALA A 115 -2.83 -11.42 -34.67
CA ALA A 115 -3.71 -10.32 -35.04
C ALA A 115 -3.41 -9.93 -36.49
N ARG A 116 -4.42 -10.05 -37.35
CA ARG A 116 -4.34 -9.73 -38.79
C ARG A 116 -4.38 -8.23 -39.03
N THR A 117 -5.09 -7.48 -38.20
CA THR A 117 -5.21 -6.02 -38.26
C THR A 117 -5.07 -5.42 -36.85
N PHE A 118 -4.70 -4.15 -36.77
CA PHE A 118 -4.66 -3.43 -35.49
C PHE A 118 -6.01 -3.46 -34.77
N SER A 119 -7.12 -3.46 -35.52
CA SER A 119 -8.48 -3.55 -34.99
C SER A 119 -8.75 -4.86 -34.21
N GLU A 120 -8.05 -5.95 -34.50
CA GLU A 120 -8.20 -7.22 -33.77
C GLU A 120 -7.52 -7.19 -32.38
N ASN A 121 -6.69 -6.18 -32.11
CA ASN A 121 -6.10 -5.97 -30.77
C ASN A 121 -7.02 -5.20 -29.82
N ILE A 122 -8.08 -4.57 -30.35
CA ILE A 122 -9.03 -3.80 -29.55
C ILE A 122 -10.06 -4.77 -28.97
N GLU A 123 -10.29 -4.70 -27.67
CA GLU A 123 -11.29 -5.53 -27.00
C GLU A 123 -12.70 -5.27 -27.51
N LEU A 124 -13.55 -6.30 -27.49
CA LEU A 124 -14.96 -6.16 -27.84
C LEU A 124 -15.63 -5.11 -26.93
N GLY A 125 -16.35 -4.15 -27.52
CA GLY A 125 -17.00 -3.04 -26.81
C GLY A 125 -16.11 -1.81 -26.60
N ARG A 126 -14.79 -1.95 -26.78
CA ARG A 126 -13.85 -0.83 -26.81
C ARG A 126 -13.57 -0.36 -28.24
N ARG A 127 -12.95 0.81 -28.37
CA ARG A 127 -12.61 1.50 -29.63
C ARG A 127 -11.28 2.24 -29.44
N ALA A 128 -10.44 2.21 -30.45
CA ALA A 128 -9.22 2.99 -30.47
C ALA A 128 -9.49 4.41 -30.99
N ARG A 129 -9.06 5.43 -30.25
CA ARG A 129 -9.07 6.83 -30.70
C ARG A 129 -7.68 7.42 -30.51
N SER A 130 -7.15 8.04 -31.57
CA SER A 130 -5.92 8.82 -31.49
C SER A 130 -6.24 10.23 -31.05
N VAL A 131 -5.62 10.68 -29.97
CA VAL A 131 -5.72 12.04 -29.43
C VAL A 131 -4.38 12.74 -29.59
N LYS A 132 -4.42 14.06 -29.77
CA LYS A 132 -3.23 14.91 -29.70
C LYS A 132 -3.10 15.38 -28.24
N VAL A 133 -1.93 15.18 -27.66
CA VAL A 133 -1.58 15.68 -26.33
C VAL A 133 -0.32 16.51 -26.42
N ASN A 134 -0.22 17.58 -25.62
CA ASN A 134 0.93 18.48 -25.65
C ASN A 134 2.24 17.75 -25.30
N LYS A 135 3.30 17.92 -26.10
CA LYS A 135 4.57 17.19 -25.94
C LYS A 135 5.38 17.65 -24.72
N VAL A 136 5.30 18.95 -24.37
CA VAL A 136 6.06 19.50 -23.23
C VAL A 136 5.66 18.81 -21.92
N ASP A 137 4.39 18.40 -21.82
CA ASP A 137 3.79 17.82 -20.62
C ASP A 137 3.65 16.29 -20.70
N SER A 138 3.79 15.69 -21.89
CA SER A 138 3.59 14.26 -22.13
C SER A 138 4.91 13.55 -22.44
N PHE A 139 5.48 12.90 -21.43
CA PHE A 139 6.55 11.87 -21.46
C PHE A 139 7.24 11.67 -22.83
N ASP A 140 8.38 12.34 -23.06
CA ASP A 140 9.15 12.35 -24.33
C ASP A 140 9.66 10.95 -24.74
N GLY A 141 8.77 10.13 -25.30
CA GLY A 141 9.06 8.76 -25.72
C GLY A 141 9.14 7.73 -24.60
N LEU A 142 8.77 8.07 -23.36
CA LEU A 142 8.69 7.08 -22.26
C LEU A 142 7.38 6.30 -22.27
N LEU A 143 6.30 6.86 -22.85
CA LEU A 143 5.04 6.14 -22.98
C LEU A 143 5.22 4.89 -23.83
N ARG A 144 4.83 3.76 -23.25
CA ARG A 144 4.79 2.48 -23.91
C ARG A 144 3.34 2.04 -24.06
N PRO A 145 3.04 1.31 -25.13
CA PRO A 145 1.80 0.57 -25.21
C PRO A 145 1.61 -0.35 -23.99
N GLY A 146 0.40 -0.36 -23.44
CA GLY A 146 0.04 -1.05 -22.20
C GLY A 146 0.18 -0.19 -20.94
N ASP A 147 0.85 0.97 -21.03
CA ASP A 147 0.86 1.94 -19.94
C ASP A 147 -0.54 2.51 -19.72
N ARG A 148 -0.77 2.99 -18.49
CA ARG A 148 -2.02 3.61 -18.09
C ARG A 148 -1.81 5.10 -17.90
N ILE A 149 -2.73 5.91 -18.41
CA ILE A 149 -2.65 7.37 -18.28
C ILE A 149 -3.97 7.93 -17.77
N ASP A 150 -3.87 9.11 -17.18
CA ASP A 150 -4.98 10.02 -16.95
C ASP A 150 -4.90 11.14 -17.99
N LEU A 151 -6.04 11.51 -18.55
CA LEU A 151 -6.16 12.59 -19.52
C LEU A 151 -6.80 13.78 -18.82
N MET A 152 -6.00 14.85 -18.68
CA MET A 152 -6.41 16.10 -18.08
C MET A 152 -6.67 17.14 -19.18
N GLY A 153 -7.59 18.06 -18.93
CA GLY A 153 -7.92 19.14 -19.85
C GLY A 153 -7.80 20.50 -19.19
N SER A 154 -7.25 21.45 -19.94
CA SER A 154 -7.25 22.87 -19.61
C SER A 154 -8.35 23.56 -20.41
N PHE A 155 -9.31 24.16 -19.71
CA PHE A 155 -10.48 24.81 -20.31
C PHE A 155 -10.65 26.21 -19.75
N THR A 156 -11.27 27.08 -20.54
CA THR A 156 -11.75 28.37 -20.06
C THR A 156 -13.26 28.24 -19.79
N LEU A 157 -13.76 28.69 -18.64
CA LEU A 157 -15.17 28.51 -18.27
C LEU A 157 -16.16 29.13 -19.28
N THR A 158 -15.76 30.22 -19.92
CA THR A 158 -16.49 30.86 -21.02
C THR A 158 -16.69 29.92 -22.21
N SER A 159 -15.69 29.08 -22.54
CA SER A 159 -15.78 28.15 -23.67
C SER A 159 -16.76 27.00 -23.42
N LEU A 160 -16.97 26.64 -22.15
CA LEU A 160 -17.92 25.61 -21.72
C LEU A 160 -19.38 26.09 -21.69
N GLY A 161 -19.64 27.36 -22.04
CA GLY A 161 -20.99 27.93 -22.07
C GLY A 161 -21.61 28.12 -20.68
N MET A 162 -20.80 28.07 -19.62
CA MET A 162 -21.19 28.44 -18.28
C MET A 162 -21.08 29.95 -18.17
N ASP A 163 -22.20 30.64 -18.40
CA ASP A 163 -22.29 32.08 -18.15
C ASP A 163 -22.15 32.28 -16.64
N VAL A 164 -21.16 33.06 -16.21
CA VAL A 164 -20.96 33.45 -14.80
C VAL A 164 -22.12 34.37 -14.43
N ILE A 165 -23.29 33.81 -14.10
CA ILE A 165 -24.36 34.57 -13.49
C ILE A 165 -23.85 34.95 -12.11
N ALA A 166 -23.31 36.16 -12.01
CA ALA A 166 -22.99 36.82 -10.76
C ALA A 166 -24.28 37.04 -9.95
N THR A 167 -24.76 35.99 -9.29
CA THR A 167 -25.80 36.07 -8.25
C THR A 167 -25.18 36.66 -6.99
N GLY A 168 -24.90 37.96 -7.00
CA GLY A 168 -24.80 38.85 -5.82
C GLY A 168 -23.83 38.46 -4.69
N THR A 169 -23.05 37.41 -4.85
CA THR A 169 -22.04 36.93 -3.91
C THR A 169 -20.75 36.83 -4.71
N THR A 170 -19.74 37.56 -4.24
CA THR A 170 -18.41 37.71 -4.83
C THR A 170 -17.63 36.40 -4.73
N GLN A 171 -18.07 35.36 -5.43
CA GLN A 171 -17.25 34.20 -5.75
C GLN A 171 -16.73 34.43 -7.16
N THR A 172 -15.46 34.83 -7.25
CA THR A 172 -14.69 34.84 -8.48
C THR A 172 -14.61 33.40 -8.98
N VAL A 173 -15.39 33.08 -10.01
CA VAL A 173 -15.27 31.81 -10.70
C VAL A 173 -14.00 31.86 -11.55
N PRO A 174 -13.06 30.90 -11.43
CA PRO A 174 -11.80 30.93 -12.17
C PRO A 174 -12.06 31.00 -13.68
N GLU A 175 -11.31 31.83 -14.41
CA GLU A 175 -11.48 31.90 -15.86
C GLU A 175 -10.91 30.66 -16.55
N ASP A 176 -9.74 30.20 -16.09
CA ASP A 176 -9.07 28.98 -16.56
C ASP A 176 -9.12 27.89 -15.49
N ILE A 177 -9.49 26.69 -15.91
CA ILE A 177 -9.60 25.51 -15.06
C ILE A 177 -8.91 24.29 -15.66
N ILE A 178 -8.36 23.46 -14.78
CA ILE A 178 -7.85 22.13 -15.09
C ILE A 178 -8.81 21.10 -14.51
N MET A 179 -9.21 20.10 -15.29
CA MET A 179 -10.06 19.01 -14.82
C MET A 179 -9.67 17.65 -15.42
N PRO A 180 -9.91 16.54 -14.69
CA PRO A 180 -9.78 15.20 -15.23
C PRO A 180 -10.88 14.91 -16.25
N ILE A 181 -10.49 14.63 -17.50
CA ILE A 181 -11.43 14.24 -18.56
C ILE A 181 -11.71 12.74 -18.44
N LEU A 182 -10.65 11.95 -18.35
CA LEU A 182 -10.70 10.50 -18.25
C LEU A 182 -9.53 9.99 -17.41
N GLU A 183 -9.79 8.97 -16.61
CA GLU A 183 -8.79 8.36 -15.74
C GLU A 183 -8.59 6.89 -16.09
N ASN A 184 -7.40 6.37 -15.78
CA ASN A 184 -7.04 4.96 -15.85
C ASN A 184 -7.30 4.37 -17.26
N ILE A 185 -6.79 5.06 -18.28
CA ILE A 185 -6.95 4.68 -19.67
C ILE A 185 -5.72 3.92 -20.15
N GLU A 186 -5.93 2.78 -20.81
CA GLU A 186 -4.85 2.04 -21.45
C GLU A 186 -4.42 2.69 -22.77
N VAL A 187 -3.11 2.86 -22.92
CA VAL A 187 -2.46 3.31 -24.15
C VAL A 187 -2.25 2.12 -25.07
N LEU A 188 -2.85 2.15 -26.27
CA LEU A 188 -2.67 1.13 -27.30
C LEU A 188 -1.43 1.38 -28.16
N ALA A 189 -1.10 2.66 -28.37
CA ALA A 189 0.08 3.10 -29.10
C ALA A 189 0.46 4.51 -28.66
N ALA A 190 1.77 4.78 -28.57
CA ALA A 190 2.30 6.11 -28.28
C ALA A 190 3.34 6.46 -29.36
N GLY A 191 3.14 7.59 -30.04
CA GLY A 191 3.93 7.94 -31.21
C GLY A 191 3.75 6.92 -32.34
N LYS A 192 4.83 6.61 -33.07
CA LYS A 192 4.79 5.69 -34.22
C LYS A 192 4.85 4.21 -33.84
N GLU A 193 4.89 3.82 -32.55
CA GLU A 193 5.07 2.42 -32.10
C GLU A 193 3.80 1.84 -31.43
N ASP A 194 3.36 0.64 -31.86
CA ASP A 194 2.20 -0.08 -31.27
C ASP A 194 2.56 -1.11 -30.19
N LEU A 195 1.53 -1.68 -29.54
CA LEU A 195 1.57 -2.75 -28.53
C LEU A 195 2.43 -3.97 -28.86
N HIS A 196 2.80 -4.17 -30.12
CA HIS A 196 3.67 -5.27 -30.55
C HIS A 196 5.02 -4.78 -31.06
N GLY A 197 5.38 -3.53 -30.75
CA GLY A 197 6.64 -2.89 -31.13
C GLY A 197 6.72 -2.56 -32.63
N ARG A 198 5.58 -2.47 -33.33
CA ARG A 198 5.57 -2.12 -34.76
C ARG A 198 5.69 -0.62 -34.89
N LYS A 199 6.77 -0.18 -35.54
CA LYS A 199 6.96 1.21 -35.94
C LYS A 199 6.24 1.48 -37.27
N TYR A 200 5.24 2.35 -37.26
CA TYR A 200 4.55 2.85 -38.46
C TYR A 200 5.37 3.95 -39.15
N GLU A 201 6.60 3.62 -39.55
CA GLU A 201 7.32 4.32 -40.60
C GLU A 201 8.34 3.38 -41.25
N TYR A 202 8.17 3.14 -42.55
CA TYR A 202 9.15 2.50 -43.42
C TYR A 202 10.08 3.52 -44.10
N SER A 203 10.27 4.72 -43.54
CA SER A 203 11.23 5.69 -44.08
C SER A 203 12.53 5.65 -43.30
N ASN A 204 13.45 4.81 -43.76
CA ASN A 204 14.84 4.77 -43.32
C ASN A 204 15.66 5.90 -44.00
N THR A 205 15.10 7.11 -44.12
CA THR A 205 15.83 8.24 -44.68
C THR A 205 16.76 8.78 -43.60
N LYS A 206 17.98 8.24 -43.55
CA LYS A 206 19.10 8.66 -42.68
C LYS A 206 19.67 10.04 -43.05
N LYS A 207 18.81 11.03 -43.35
CA LYS A 207 19.21 12.40 -43.71
C LYS A 207 18.27 13.47 -43.14
N SER A 208 17.68 13.21 -41.98
CA SER A 208 17.15 14.26 -41.10
C SER A 208 17.71 14.00 -39.71
N VAL A 209 18.37 15.01 -39.14
CA VAL A 209 18.92 14.94 -37.77
C VAL A 209 17.81 14.94 -36.71
N ASP A 210 16.56 15.27 -37.08
CA ASP A 210 15.42 15.13 -36.17
C ASP A 210 14.09 15.02 -36.94
N GLY A 211 13.65 13.80 -37.26
CA GLY A 211 12.45 13.55 -38.08
C GLY A 211 11.15 14.03 -37.40
N PHE A 212 10.82 15.31 -37.62
CA PHE A 212 9.66 16.08 -37.14
C PHE A 212 9.70 16.47 -35.65
N ASN A 213 9.99 17.74 -35.39
CA ASN A 213 9.69 18.39 -34.13
C ASN A 213 8.17 18.69 -34.08
N MET A 214 7.35 17.68 -33.80
CA MET A 214 5.94 17.91 -33.53
C MET A 214 5.82 18.44 -32.09
N GLU A 215 5.14 19.57 -31.91
CA GLU A 215 4.83 20.14 -30.59
C GLU A 215 3.81 19.28 -29.80
N PHE A 216 3.25 18.23 -30.43
CA PHE A 216 2.29 17.31 -29.82
C PHE A 216 2.68 15.84 -30.06
N THR A 217 2.34 15.00 -29.09
CA THR A 217 2.42 13.54 -29.17
C THR A 217 1.05 12.99 -29.58
N ILE A 218 1.01 12.06 -30.53
CA ILE A 218 -0.22 11.32 -30.86
C ILE A 218 -0.26 10.06 -30.01
N VAL A 219 -1.32 9.90 -29.22
CA VAL A 219 -1.53 8.73 -28.38
C VAL A 219 -2.83 8.05 -28.78
N SER A 220 -2.79 6.75 -29.08
CA SER A 220 -3.98 5.95 -29.35
C SER A 220 -4.46 5.29 -28.07
N LEU A 221 -5.70 5.59 -27.67
CA LEU A 221 -6.30 5.20 -26.39
C LEU A 221 -7.36 4.10 -26.55
N ASN A 222 -7.45 3.21 -25.56
CA ASN A 222 -8.45 2.14 -25.48
C ASN A 222 -9.74 2.61 -24.77
N LEU A 223 -10.70 3.15 -25.53
CA LEU A 223 -11.85 3.87 -24.98
C LEU A 223 -13.20 3.16 -25.22
N THR A 224 -14.17 3.41 -24.35
CA THR A 224 -15.59 3.11 -24.61
C THR A 224 -16.25 4.17 -25.49
N ALA A 225 -17.43 3.89 -26.05
CA ALA A 225 -18.16 4.86 -26.88
C ALA A 225 -18.44 6.19 -26.16
N LYS A 226 -18.86 6.13 -24.89
CA LYS A 226 -19.14 7.32 -24.07
C LYS A 226 -17.86 8.12 -23.81
N GLN A 227 -16.76 7.43 -23.54
CA GLN A 227 -15.45 8.08 -23.33
C GLN A 227 -14.95 8.78 -24.60
N ILE A 228 -15.17 8.21 -25.78
CA ILE A 228 -14.83 8.88 -27.05
C ILE A 228 -15.61 10.18 -27.21
N ALA A 229 -16.91 10.18 -26.96
CA ALA A 229 -17.71 11.40 -27.03
C ALA A 229 -17.21 12.47 -26.06
N ARG A 230 -16.79 12.06 -24.84
CA ARG A 230 -16.22 12.99 -23.86
C ARG A 230 -14.89 13.59 -24.33
N VAL A 231 -13.99 12.77 -24.88
CA VAL A 231 -12.71 13.23 -25.43
C VAL A 231 -12.91 14.16 -26.61
N GLU A 232 -13.87 13.86 -27.50
CA GLU A 232 -14.17 14.72 -28.65
C GLU A 232 -14.69 16.09 -28.22
N LEU A 233 -15.53 16.13 -27.17
CA LEU A 233 -15.98 17.40 -26.61
C LEU A 233 -14.79 18.15 -26.00
N ALA A 234 -13.95 17.49 -25.20
CA ALA A 234 -12.78 18.11 -24.60
C ALA A 234 -11.83 18.72 -25.64
N GLU A 235 -11.50 17.98 -26.71
CA GLU A 235 -10.65 18.48 -27.81
C GLU A 235 -11.25 19.71 -28.52
N GLY A 236 -12.58 19.86 -28.52
CA GLY A 236 -13.26 21.02 -29.11
C GLY A 236 -13.23 22.29 -28.25
N PHE A 237 -13.06 22.16 -26.93
CA PHE A 237 -13.20 23.27 -25.97
C PHE A 237 -11.90 23.75 -25.33
N GLY A 238 -10.83 22.95 -25.39
CA GLY A 238 -9.56 23.29 -24.76
C GLY A 238 -8.41 22.33 -25.11
N ASP A 239 -7.27 22.55 -24.46
CA ASP A 239 -6.07 21.73 -24.64
C ASP A 239 -6.07 20.55 -23.68
N MET A 240 -5.43 19.44 -24.09
CA MET A 240 -5.33 18.22 -23.29
C MET A 240 -3.88 17.79 -23.09
N PHE A 241 -3.59 17.27 -21.91
CA PHE A 241 -2.31 16.69 -21.57
C PHE A 241 -2.50 15.34 -20.85
N ALA A 242 -1.52 14.45 -21.04
CA ALA A 242 -1.54 13.11 -20.46
C ALA A 242 -0.64 13.04 -19.23
N VAL A 243 -1.13 12.42 -18.15
CA VAL A 243 -0.37 12.12 -16.93
C VAL A 243 -0.22 10.60 -16.83
N LEU A 244 0.99 10.11 -16.59
CA LEU A 244 1.30 8.68 -16.51
C LEU A 244 0.90 8.16 -15.15
N ARG A 245 0.14 7.08 -15.15
CA ARG A 245 -0.32 6.39 -13.96
C ARG A 245 0.48 5.11 -13.76
N HIS A 246 0.81 4.81 -12.50
CA HIS A 246 1.39 3.51 -12.17
C HIS A 246 0.38 2.39 -12.53
N PRO A 247 0.79 1.29 -13.19
CA PRO A 247 -0.16 0.30 -13.72
C PRO A 247 -0.99 -0.44 -12.66
N LYS A 248 -0.53 -0.44 -11.40
CA LYS A 248 -1.25 -1.01 -10.26
C LYS A 248 -2.00 0.02 -9.43
N ASP A 249 -1.90 1.30 -9.78
CA ASP A 249 -2.62 2.34 -9.07
C ASP A 249 -4.11 2.33 -9.45
N THR A 250 -4.95 2.28 -8.42
CA THR A 250 -6.41 2.24 -8.51
C THR A 250 -7.06 3.45 -7.85
N SER A 251 -6.26 4.43 -7.43
CA SER A 251 -6.75 5.70 -6.90
C SER A 251 -7.64 6.41 -7.92
N LYS A 252 -8.38 7.41 -7.45
CA LYS A 252 -9.13 8.33 -8.31
C LYS A 252 -8.67 9.74 -7.99
N VAL A 253 -8.80 10.62 -8.97
CA VAL A 253 -8.53 12.04 -8.78
C VAL A 253 -9.52 12.61 -7.76
N ASN A 254 -9.03 13.34 -6.76
CA ASN A 254 -9.83 13.87 -5.64
C ASN A 254 -10.32 15.33 -5.85
N PHE A 255 -10.41 15.76 -7.11
CA PHE A 255 -10.93 17.08 -7.45
C PHE A 255 -11.71 17.02 -8.76
N ASP A 256 -12.79 17.79 -8.84
CA ASP A 256 -13.60 17.90 -10.05
C ASP A 256 -12.99 18.90 -11.04
N TYR A 257 -12.51 20.04 -10.55
CA TYR A 257 -11.76 21.04 -11.30
C TYR A 257 -10.91 21.89 -10.34
N VAL A 258 -9.84 22.45 -10.87
CA VAL A 258 -8.90 23.31 -10.14
C VAL A 258 -8.66 24.58 -10.97
N GLY A 259 -8.79 25.74 -10.34
CA GLY A 259 -8.52 27.05 -10.94
C GLY A 259 -7.16 27.62 -10.53
N VAL A 260 -6.88 28.84 -11.00
CA VAL A 260 -5.63 29.57 -10.69
C VAL A 260 -5.46 29.83 -9.19
N GLU A 261 -6.56 29.84 -8.44
CA GLU A 261 -6.58 30.10 -7.00
C GLU A 261 -5.72 29.12 -6.20
N ILE A 262 -5.60 27.86 -6.66
CA ILE A 262 -4.78 26.83 -6.00
C ILE A 262 -3.30 27.24 -5.92
N LEU A 263 -2.83 28.09 -6.84
CA LEU A 263 -1.43 28.56 -6.84
C LEU A 263 -1.13 29.49 -5.67
N PHE A 264 -2.15 30.03 -5.02
CA PHE A 264 -2.02 30.84 -3.81
C PHE A 264 -2.24 30.04 -2.53
N GLU A 265 -2.72 28.81 -2.65
CA GLU A 265 -2.83 27.89 -1.53
C GLU A 265 -1.45 27.31 -1.22
N LYS A 266 -1.17 27.09 0.07
CA LYS A 266 0.07 26.44 0.49
C LYS A 266 -0.03 24.95 0.14
N ASP A 267 1.00 24.43 -0.49
CA ASP A 267 1.14 22.99 -0.73
C ASP A 267 1.29 22.27 0.62
N GLU A 268 0.24 21.57 1.04
CA GLU A 268 0.20 20.75 2.25
C GLU A 268 0.30 19.28 1.87
N PRO A 269 1.03 18.47 2.64
CA PRO A 269 1.18 17.06 2.32
C PRO A 269 -0.18 16.37 2.30
N GLU A 270 -0.40 15.52 1.28
CA GLU A 270 -1.64 14.79 1.14
C GLU A 270 -1.88 13.88 2.35
N LYS A 271 -3.11 13.94 2.86
CA LYS A 271 -3.55 13.04 3.91
C LYS A 271 -3.70 11.63 3.35
N ILE A 272 -3.30 10.65 4.14
CA ILE A 272 -3.27 9.25 3.75
C ILE A 272 -4.29 8.44 4.54
N ASP A 273 -4.79 7.39 3.92
CA ASP A 273 -5.65 6.42 4.56
C ASP A 273 -4.81 5.22 5.01
N LEU A 274 -5.03 4.72 6.22
CA LEU A 274 -4.27 3.65 6.86
C LEU A 274 -5.15 2.48 7.22
N VAL A 275 -4.55 1.29 7.25
CA VAL A 275 -5.11 0.10 7.88
C VAL A 275 -4.32 -0.20 9.13
N LEU A 276 -5.02 -0.28 10.26
CA LEU A 276 -4.43 -0.58 11.56
C LEU A 276 -4.91 -1.95 12.04
N SER A 277 -4.01 -2.70 12.67
CA SER A 277 -4.33 -3.97 13.33
C SER A 277 -5.24 -3.75 14.55
N ALA A 278 -5.76 -4.84 15.12
CA ALA A 278 -6.55 -4.77 16.36
C ALA A 278 -5.77 -4.14 17.52
N ASP A 279 -4.45 -4.29 17.52
CA ASP A 279 -3.55 -3.78 18.56
C ASP A 279 -3.11 -2.34 18.27
N GLY A 280 -3.61 -1.69 17.22
CA GLY A 280 -3.28 -0.31 16.83
C GLY A 280 -2.07 -0.17 15.90
N LYS A 281 -1.33 -1.25 15.63
CA LYS A 281 -0.15 -1.21 14.75
C LYS A 281 -0.54 -0.89 13.29
N PRO A 282 0.14 0.02 12.58
CA PRO A 282 -0.07 0.23 11.15
C PRO A 282 0.33 -1.01 10.34
N LEU A 283 -0.63 -1.52 9.56
CA LEU A 283 -0.42 -2.64 8.64
C LEU A 283 -0.02 -2.16 7.24
N GLY A 284 -0.58 -1.02 6.81
CA GLY A 284 -0.27 -0.46 5.50
C GLY A 284 -1.12 0.75 5.14
N ARG A 285 -0.75 1.41 4.04
CA ARG A 285 -1.42 2.57 3.47
C ARG A 285 -2.41 2.13 2.40
N ILE A 286 -3.54 2.81 2.30
CA ILE A 286 -4.57 2.54 1.30
C ILE A 286 -4.35 3.44 0.09
N ILE A 287 -4.21 2.85 -1.09
CA ILE A 287 -4.06 3.54 -2.38
C ILE A 287 -5.15 3.03 -3.33
N GLY A 288 -6.23 3.79 -3.44
CA GLY A 288 -7.46 3.36 -4.10
C GLY A 288 -8.06 2.14 -3.41
N ASP A 289 -8.12 1.00 -4.10
CA ASP A 289 -8.62 -0.25 -3.53
C ASP A 289 -7.51 -1.14 -2.93
N ASN A 290 -6.24 -0.76 -3.07
CA ASN A 290 -5.11 -1.60 -2.65
C ASN A 290 -4.58 -1.16 -1.29
N ILE A 291 -4.16 -2.13 -0.46
CA ILE A 291 -3.46 -1.89 0.81
C ILE A 291 -1.99 -2.23 0.57
N VAL A 292 -1.11 -1.27 0.82
CA VAL A 292 0.31 -1.31 0.49
C VAL A 292 1.16 -1.20 1.75
N ASP A 293 2.12 -2.10 1.93
CA ASP A 293 3.08 -2.05 3.03
C ASP A 293 4.13 -0.94 2.84
N GLU A 294 5.00 -0.74 3.83
CA GLU A 294 6.11 0.22 3.78
C GLU A 294 7.08 -0.01 2.60
N ASN A 295 7.16 -1.24 2.10
CA ASN A 295 8.04 -1.63 0.99
C ASN A 295 7.39 -1.42 -0.38
N GLY A 296 6.13 -0.97 -0.45
CA GLY A 296 5.39 -0.83 -1.69
C GLY A 296 4.74 -2.12 -2.22
N ASN A 297 4.73 -3.20 -1.43
CA ASN A 297 4.04 -4.44 -1.79
C ASN A 297 2.56 -4.35 -1.41
N ILE A 298 1.70 -4.87 -2.29
CA ILE A 298 0.28 -4.98 -2.01
C ILE A 298 0.06 -6.17 -1.08
N ILE A 299 -0.42 -5.91 0.13
CA ILE A 299 -0.70 -6.93 1.17
C ILE A 299 -2.18 -7.29 1.27
N GLY A 300 -3.06 -6.44 0.74
CA GLY A 300 -4.51 -6.65 0.78
C GLY A 300 -5.27 -5.68 -0.11
N LYS A 301 -6.60 -5.71 0.03
CA LYS A 301 -7.52 -4.83 -0.67
C LYS A 301 -8.65 -4.35 0.22
N VAL A 302 -9.22 -3.21 -0.11
CA VAL A 302 -10.46 -2.72 0.49
C VAL A 302 -11.63 -3.26 -0.32
N VAL A 303 -12.51 -4.03 0.32
CA VAL A 303 -13.72 -4.59 -0.29
C VAL A 303 -14.91 -4.24 0.58
N ASN A 304 -15.90 -3.56 0.02
CA ASN A 304 -17.10 -3.08 0.75
C ASN A 304 -16.76 -2.25 2.00
N GLY A 305 -15.71 -1.43 1.93
CA GLY A 305 -15.25 -0.61 3.05
C GLY A 305 -14.52 -1.37 4.15
N GLN A 306 -14.14 -2.63 3.94
CA GLN A 306 -13.34 -3.42 4.88
C GLN A 306 -11.98 -3.76 4.29
N ALA A 307 -10.93 -3.66 5.10
CA ALA A 307 -9.59 -4.07 4.74
C ALA A 307 -9.46 -5.60 4.85
N VAL A 308 -9.21 -6.28 3.73
CA VAL A 308 -9.11 -7.75 3.67
C VAL A 308 -7.82 -8.20 2.98
N THR A 309 -7.31 -9.33 3.45
CA THR A 309 -6.20 -10.06 2.80
C THR A 309 -6.66 -10.64 1.46
N PHE A 310 -5.71 -11.14 0.66
CA PHE A 310 -6.03 -11.86 -0.59
C PHE A 310 -6.88 -13.12 -0.37
N ASP A 311 -6.83 -13.71 0.83
CA ASP A 311 -7.66 -14.87 1.21
C ASP A 311 -9.06 -14.47 1.71
N GLY A 312 -9.36 -13.17 1.78
CA GLY A 312 -10.64 -12.64 2.25
C GLY A 312 -10.78 -12.54 3.78
N LYS A 313 -9.71 -12.80 4.54
CA LYS A 313 -9.70 -12.58 6.00
C LYS A 313 -9.58 -11.08 6.30
N PRO A 314 -10.34 -10.52 7.27
CA PRO A 314 -10.17 -9.13 7.69
C PRO A 314 -8.75 -8.88 8.21
N MET A 315 -8.17 -7.76 7.81
CA MET A 315 -6.82 -7.35 8.18
C MET A 315 -6.81 -6.41 9.37
N GLY A 316 -7.80 -5.52 9.46
CA GLY A 316 -7.77 -4.46 10.43
C GLY A 316 -8.86 -3.41 10.22
N GLN A 317 -8.79 -2.36 11.01
CA GLN A 317 -9.66 -1.19 10.91
C GLN A 317 -9.05 -0.18 9.94
N ILE A 318 -9.90 0.45 9.13
CA ILE A 318 -9.51 1.53 8.24
C ILE A 318 -9.63 2.84 9.01
N VAL A 319 -8.57 3.65 8.97
CA VAL A 319 -8.54 5.02 9.46
C VAL A 319 -8.23 5.93 8.29
N THR A 320 -9.05 6.95 8.09
CA THR A 320 -8.95 7.82 6.92
C THR A 320 -8.42 9.20 7.29
N ASN A 321 -7.88 9.90 6.29
CA ASN A 321 -7.53 11.32 6.42
C ASN A 321 -6.43 11.58 7.47
N VAL A 322 -5.47 10.67 7.58
CA VAL A 322 -4.34 10.76 8.51
C VAL A 322 -3.27 11.69 7.94
N SER A 323 -2.69 12.54 8.77
CA SER A 323 -1.60 13.43 8.34
C SER A 323 -0.37 12.61 7.88
N ALA A 324 0.36 13.10 6.88
CA ALA A 324 1.61 12.48 6.46
C ALA A 324 2.71 12.55 7.55
N ASP A 325 2.56 13.49 8.49
CA ASP A 325 3.47 13.68 9.62
C ASP A 325 2.93 13.03 10.92
N ASP A 326 1.86 12.22 10.83
CA ASP A 326 1.27 11.59 12.01
C ASP A 326 2.24 10.59 12.65
N PRO A 327 2.47 10.64 13.99
CA PRO A 327 3.43 9.78 14.68
C PRO A 327 3.12 8.29 14.51
N ILE A 328 1.86 7.91 14.25
CA ILE A 328 1.46 6.52 14.02
C ILE A 328 2.22 5.85 12.86
N LEU A 329 2.72 6.64 11.90
CA LEU A 329 3.44 6.14 10.74
C LEU A 329 4.85 5.65 11.06
N ASN A 330 5.39 6.02 12.21
CA ASN A 330 6.73 5.60 12.64
C ASN A 330 6.69 4.35 13.52
N VAL A 331 5.49 3.84 13.85
CA VAL A 331 5.31 2.69 14.75
C VAL A 331 5.75 1.41 14.06
N ALA A 332 6.89 0.88 14.52
CA ALA A 332 7.43 -0.39 14.05
C ALA A 332 6.82 -1.58 14.82
N GLU A 333 6.63 -1.44 16.12
CA GLU A 333 6.17 -2.49 17.02
C GLU A 333 5.30 -1.91 18.12
N ILE A 334 4.33 -2.69 18.59
CA ILE A 334 3.58 -2.40 19.82
C ILE A 334 3.88 -3.56 20.76
N ALA A 335 4.46 -3.25 21.91
CA ALA A 335 4.94 -4.25 22.86
C ALA A 335 4.78 -3.77 24.29
N ASP A 336 4.69 -4.72 25.21
CA ASP A 336 4.79 -4.43 26.64
C ASP A 336 6.26 -4.14 26.97
N VAL A 337 6.54 -3.02 27.63
CA VAL A 337 7.88 -2.58 28.01
C VAL A 337 8.01 -2.46 29.52
N VAL A 338 9.25 -2.49 30.00
CA VAL A 338 9.58 -2.24 31.39
C VAL A 338 10.31 -0.92 31.49
N ARG A 339 9.86 -0.06 32.41
CA ARG A 339 10.47 1.24 32.68
C ARG A 339 11.22 1.24 34.02
N ASP A 340 12.37 1.90 34.06
CA ASP A 340 13.06 2.20 35.31
C ASP A 340 12.32 3.26 36.14
N ALA A 341 12.85 3.59 37.32
CA ALA A 341 12.26 4.60 38.21
C ALA A 341 12.31 6.01 37.62
N GLU A 342 13.18 6.24 36.63
CA GLU A 342 13.33 7.48 35.88
C GLU A 342 12.41 7.52 34.64
N GLY A 343 11.62 6.48 34.38
CA GLY A 343 10.66 6.39 33.28
C GLY A 343 11.25 5.93 31.93
N ASN A 344 12.55 5.61 31.88
CA ASN A 344 13.20 5.13 30.66
C ASN A 344 12.89 3.66 30.41
N ILE A 345 12.72 3.29 29.14
CA ILE A 345 12.53 1.89 28.76
C ILE A 345 13.85 1.13 28.93
N ILE A 346 13.85 0.16 29.84
CA ILE A 346 15.01 -0.72 30.09
C ILE A 346 14.96 -2.01 29.28
N GLY A 347 13.77 -2.42 28.83
CA GLY A 347 13.61 -3.60 28.00
C GLY A 347 12.16 -3.87 27.61
N LYS A 348 11.98 -4.71 26.59
CA LYS A 348 10.67 -5.17 26.13
C LYS A 348 10.38 -6.59 26.59
N ILE A 349 9.11 -6.89 26.84
CA ILE A 349 8.66 -8.19 27.30
C ILE A 349 8.33 -9.06 26.09
N VAL A 350 9.02 -10.19 25.97
CA VAL A 350 8.77 -11.20 24.94
C VAL A 350 8.63 -12.55 25.63
N ASP A 351 7.45 -13.17 25.50
CA ASP A 351 7.12 -14.47 26.11
C ASP A 351 7.39 -14.52 27.63
N GLY A 352 7.07 -13.45 28.35
CA GLY A 352 7.25 -13.33 29.81
C GLY A 352 8.69 -13.03 30.25
N LYS A 353 9.63 -12.83 29.32
CA LYS A 353 11.01 -12.43 29.60
C LYS A 353 11.26 -11.00 29.21
N ILE A 354 12.07 -10.29 29.98
CA ILE A 354 12.44 -8.91 29.74
C ILE A 354 13.75 -8.88 28.98
N VAL A 355 13.72 -8.32 27.78
CA VAL A 355 14.82 -8.31 26.81
C VAL A 355 15.26 -6.87 26.56
N ASP A 356 16.56 -6.59 26.72
CA ASP A 356 17.13 -5.27 26.44
C ASP A 356 17.21 -4.97 24.92
N GLU A 357 17.58 -3.74 24.55
CA GLU A 357 17.77 -3.31 23.14
C GLU A 357 18.79 -4.19 22.39
N SER A 358 19.76 -4.78 23.10
CA SER A 358 20.78 -5.66 22.54
C SER A 358 20.32 -7.12 22.39
N GLY A 359 19.10 -7.45 22.81
CA GLY A 359 18.55 -8.81 22.78
C GLY A 359 18.94 -9.69 23.97
N ASN A 360 19.56 -9.15 25.01
CA ASN A 360 19.90 -9.90 26.22
C ASN A 360 18.73 -9.94 27.19
N ILE A 361 18.57 -11.08 27.86
CA ILE A 361 17.56 -11.24 28.90
C ILE A 361 18.08 -10.61 30.19
N ILE A 362 17.38 -9.59 30.67
CA ILE A 362 17.71 -8.88 31.91
C ILE A 362 16.81 -9.27 33.08
N GLY A 363 15.64 -9.87 32.79
CA GLY A 363 14.68 -10.27 33.80
C GLY A 363 13.52 -11.12 33.27
N GLU A 364 12.55 -11.38 34.13
CA GLU A 364 11.30 -12.07 33.83
C GLU A 364 10.11 -11.44 34.56
N VAL A 365 8.90 -11.73 34.10
CA VAL A 365 7.66 -11.31 34.78
C VAL A 365 7.26 -12.40 35.76
N ASP A 366 7.13 -12.06 37.05
CA ASP A 366 6.76 -13.00 38.10
C ASP A 366 5.28 -13.40 38.05
N GLU A 367 4.87 -14.37 38.89
CA GLU A 367 3.47 -14.84 38.97
C GLU A 367 2.48 -13.75 39.43
N ASN A 368 2.98 -12.65 40.02
CA ASN A 368 2.18 -11.52 40.46
C ASN A 368 2.08 -10.41 39.40
N GLY A 369 2.77 -10.55 38.27
CA GLY A 369 2.79 -9.58 37.17
C GLY A 369 3.83 -8.46 37.34
N ASN A 370 4.84 -8.63 38.18
CA ASN A 370 5.92 -7.66 38.37
C ASN A 370 7.14 -7.99 37.51
N ALA A 371 7.82 -6.96 37.01
CA ALA A 371 9.09 -7.11 36.31
C ALA A 371 10.25 -7.31 37.31
N VAL A 372 10.84 -8.51 37.33
CA VAL A 372 11.94 -8.86 38.22
C VAL A 372 13.21 -9.23 37.45
N SER A 373 14.38 -8.93 38.00
CA SER A 373 15.67 -9.35 37.47
C SER A 373 15.85 -10.87 37.56
N LEU A 374 16.92 -11.37 36.94
CA LEU A 374 17.36 -12.77 37.10
C LEU A 374 17.71 -13.17 38.56
N THR A 375 17.85 -12.20 39.47
CA THR A 375 18.08 -12.43 40.90
C THR A 375 16.80 -12.31 41.74
N GLY A 376 15.66 -11.97 41.13
CA GLY A 376 14.36 -11.82 41.79
C GLY A 376 14.11 -10.43 42.41
N GLU A 377 14.91 -9.42 42.07
CA GLU A 377 14.70 -8.03 42.50
C GLU A 377 13.79 -7.30 41.51
N VAL A 378 12.88 -6.44 41.98
CA VAL A 378 12.03 -5.63 41.08
C VAL A 378 12.91 -4.64 40.33
N ILE A 379 12.84 -4.67 38.99
CA ILE A 379 13.67 -3.83 38.11
C ILE A 379 12.90 -2.69 37.45
N GLY A 380 11.58 -2.68 37.53
CA GLY A 380 10.79 -1.63 36.92
C GLY A 380 9.28 -1.86 36.96
N VAL A 381 8.57 -0.90 36.36
CA VAL A 381 7.12 -0.97 36.15
C VAL A 381 6.85 -1.45 34.73
N ILE A 382 5.84 -2.31 34.57
CA ILE A 382 5.42 -2.80 33.26
C ILE A 382 4.40 -1.82 32.68
N ASP A 383 4.71 -1.33 31.49
CA ASP A 383 3.82 -0.51 30.68
C ASP A 383 3.39 -1.31 29.45
N LYS A 384 2.09 -1.37 29.18
CA LYS A 384 1.53 -2.28 28.18
C LYS A 384 1.20 -1.55 26.89
N GLY A 385 1.32 -2.25 25.77
CA GLY A 385 0.90 -1.69 24.47
C GLY A 385 1.66 -0.43 24.06
N VAL A 386 2.91 -0.27 24.48
CA VAL A 386 3.74 0.88 24.11
C VAL A 386 4.17 0.76 22.66
N ALA A 387 3.95 1.84 21.90
CA ALA A 387 4.35 1.93 20.51
C ALA A 387 5.81 2.33 20.40
N LEU A 388 6.59 1.51 19.70
CA LEU A 388 8.03 1.68 19.54
C LEU A 388 8.38 1.95 18.07
N ASP A 389 9.34 2.85 17.86
CA ASP A 389 9.98 3.07 16.57
C ASP A 389 10.93 1.91 16.21
N ILE A 390 11.54 1.99 15.03
CA ILE A 390 12.50 0.96 14.57
C ILE A 390 13.77 0.87 15.44
N ASN A 391 14.06 1.90 16.22
CA ASN A 391 15.21 1.97 17.13
C ASN A 391 14.83 1.56 18.57
N GLY A 392 13.56 1.24 18.83
CA GLY A 392 13.07 0.90 20.18
C GLY A 392 12.74 2.12 21.04
N ASN A 393 12.69 3.33 20.48
CA ASN A 393 12.23 4.51 21.19
C ASN A 393 10.70 4.55 21.20
N GLU A 394 10.14 5.08 22.29
CA GLU A 394 8.70 5.28 22.40
C GLU A 394 8.18 6.35 21.44
N ILE A 395 7.01 6.06 20.86
CA ILE A 395 6.24 6.97 20.03
C ILE A 395 4.98 7.37 20.79
N ALA A 396 4.81 8.68 21.00
CA ALA A 396 3.62 9.25 21.60
C ALA A 396 2.41 9.15 20.65
N LEU A 397 1.66 8.04 20.75
CA LEU A 397 0.46 7.80 19.95
C LEU A 397 -0.73 8.69 20.30
N SER A 398 -0.71 9.35 21.45
CA SER A 398 -1.74 10.27 21.89
C SER A 398 -1.84 11.55 21.04
N LEU A 399 -0.72 11.92 20.41
CA LEU A 399 -0.64 13.02 19.44
C LEU A 399 -1.17 12.63 18.06
N SER A 400 -1.44 11.34 17.83
CA SER A 400 -1.98 10.83 16.57
C SER A 400 -3.48 11.12 16.46
N ASP A 401 -3.86 11.81 15.39
CA ASP A 401 -5.27 11.96 15.04
C ASP A 401 -5.88 10.64 14.58
N ALA A 402 -5.06 9.74 14.03
CA ALA A 402 -5.48 8.40 13.65
C ALA A 402 -5.88 7.57 14.88
N THR A 403 -5.12 7.62 15.97
CA THR A 403 -5.43 6.90 17.22
C THR A 403 -6.69 7.43 17.88
N LYS A 404 -6.92 8.75 17.87
CA LYS A 404 -8.15 9.37 18.40
C LYS A 404 -9.41 8.91 17.67
N GLN A 405 -9.32 8.67 16.35
CA GLN A 405 -10.45 8.14 15.57
C GLN A 405 -10.84 6.69 15.94
N ILE A 406 -9.96 5.97 16.65
CA ILE A 406 -10.17 4.57 17.04
C ILE A 406 -10.82 4.47 18.43
N LEU A 407 -10.66 5.50 19.29
CA LEU A 407 -11.32 5.57 20.60
C LEU A 407 -12.84 5.74 20.43
N ARG A 408 -13.62 5.03 21.24
CA ARG A 408 -15.09 5.07 21.21
C ARG A 408 -15.63 5.58 22.55
N GLU A 409 -16.69 6.38 22.52
CA GLU A 409 -17.43 6.73 23.74
C GLU A 409 -18.33 5.54 24.14
N GLU A 410 -18.17 5.04 25.37
CA GLU A 410 -19.07 4.07 26.00
C GLU A 410 -19.79 4.69 27.20
N GLN A 411 -21.08 4.40 27.34
CA GLN A 411 -21.84 4.78 28.52
C GLN A 411 -21.65 3.72 29.61
N VAL A 412 -21.27 4.18 30.80
CA VAL A 412 -21.04 3.35 31.98
C VAL A 412 -21.88 3.85 33.14
N VAL A 413 -22.09 2.98 34.13
CA VAL A 413 -22.79 3.32 35.37
C VAL A 413 -21.76 3.34 36.50
N ARG A 414 -21.78 4.41 37.30
CA ARG A 414 -20.94 4.57 38.50
C ARG A 414 -21.73 4.47 39.79
N ASP A 415 -21.18 3.78 40.78
CA ASP A 415 -21.72 3.78 42.14
C ASP A 415 -21.54 5.16 42.83
N ALA A 416 -22.05 5.28 44.07
CA ALA A 416 -21.99 6.52 44.84
C ALA A 416 -20.54 6.91 45.22
N GLU A 417 -19.63 5.94 45.20
CA GLU A 417 -18.20 6.09 45.43
C GLU A 417 -17.41 6.40 44.14
N GLY A 418 -18.07 6.45 42.98
CA GLY A 418 -17.47 6.79 41.68
C GLY A 418 -16.84 5.62 40.92
N ASN A 419 -16.96 4.38 41.41
CA ASN A 419 -16.46 3.17 40.75
C ASN A 419 -17.42 2.73 39.66
N ILE A 420 -16.88 2.20 38.56
CA ILE A 420 -17.70 1.72 37.45
C ILE A 420 -18.22 0.32 37.79
N ILE A 421 -19.54 0.21 37.86
CA ILE A 421 -20.23 -1.05 38.22
C ILE A 421 -20.71 -1.82 37.00
N GLY A 422 -20.86 -1.17 35.84
CA GLY A 422 -21.21 -1.84 34.60
C GLY A 422 -21.29 -0.89 33.40
N LYS A 423 -21.28 -1.47 32.20
CA LYS A 423 -21.43 -0.76 30.94
C LYS A 423 -22.83 -0.91 30.37
N ILE A 424 -23.31 0.10 29.66
CA ILE A 424 -24.64 0.13 29.07
C ILE A 424 -24.57 -0.40 27.64
N VAL A 425 -25.21 -1.54 27.40
CA VAL A 425 -25.32 -2.15 26.07
C VAL A 425 -26.81 -2.36 25.78
N ASP A 426 -27.32 -1.71 24.72
CA ASP A 426 -28.72 -1.78 24.29
C ASP A 426 -29.74 -1.49 25.42
N GLY A 427 -29.43 -0.54 26.29
CA GLY A 427 -30.27 -0.14 27.42
C GLY A 427 -30.22 -1.08 28.65
N GLN A 428 -29.37 -2.11 28.61
CA GLN A 428 -29.08 -3.01 29.74
C GLN A 428 -27.72 -2.66 30.34
N ILE A 429 -27.60 -2.80 31.66
CA ILE A 429 -26.36 -2.57 32.40
C ILE A 429 -25.70 -3.92 32.63
N VAL A 430 -24.49 -4.08 32.10
CA VAL A 430 -23.74 -5.34 32.08
C VAL A 430 -22.46 -5.17 32.92
N ASP A 431 -22.19 -6.10 33.84
CA ASP A 431 -20.97 -6.12 34.64
C ASP A 431 -19.74 -6.54 33.81
N GLU A 432 -18.54 -6.44 34.40
CA GLU A 432 -17.26 -6.84 33.78
C GLU A 432 -17.23 -8.32 33.34
N LYS A 433 -18.08 -9.17 33.95
CA LYS A 433 -18.19 -10.61 33.65
C LYS A 433 -19.25 -10.91 32.58
N GLY A 434 -19.91 -9.90 32.03
CA GLY A 434 -20.94 -10.05 31.01
C GLY A 434 -22.34 -10.35 31.57
N ASN A 435 -22.57 -10.26 32.87
CA ASN A 435 -23.89 -10.47 33.47
C ASN A 435 -24.70 -9.19 33.46
N VAL A 436 -25.98 -9.30 33.14
CA VAL A 436 -26.91 -8.18 33.23
C VAL A 436 -27.23 -7.92 34.71
N ILE A 437 -26.82 -6.77 35.21
CA ILE A 437 -27.04 -6.33 36.60
C ILE A 437 -28.17 -5.31 36.71
N GLY A 438 -28.60 -4.72 35.59
CA GLY A 438 -29.66 -3.72 35.58
C GLY A 438 -30.11 -3.28 34.19
N LYS A 439 -30.91 -2.22 34.15
CA LYS A 439 -31.39 -1.57 32.91
C LYS A 439 -31.50 -0.07 33.11
N VAL A 440 -31.53 0.67 32.00
CA VAL A 440 -31.86 2.09 32.01
C VAL A 440 -33.38 2.24 31.97
N ASP A 441 -33.95 3.00 32.89
CA ASP A 441 -35.40 3.26 32.92
C ASP A 441 -35.82 4.33 31.88
N GLU A 442 -37.13 4.58 31.75
CA GLU A 442 -37.68 5.57 30.81
C GLU A 442 -37.32 7.02 31.17
N LEU A 443 -36.78 7.24 32.37
CA LEU A 443 -36.34 8.55 32.88
C LEU A 443 -34.82 8.75 32.69
N GLY A 444 -34.11 7.75 32.18
CA GLY A 444 -32.68 7.79 31.94
C GLY A 444 -31.82 7.42 33.15
N ASN A 445 -32.38 6.78 34.18
CA ASN A 445 -31.62 6.34 35.36
C ASN A 445 -31.19 4.89 35.24
N ALA A 446 -30.00 4.58 35.76
CA ALA A 446 -29.52 3.22 35.89
C ALA A 446 -30.15 2.51 37.09
N VAL A 447 -30.98 1.49 36.84
CA VAL A 447 -31.69 0.74 37.89
C VAL A 447 -31.37 -0.76 37.83
N SER A 448 -31.38 -1.41 38.98
CA SER A 448 -31.17 -2.86 39.13
C SER A 448 -32.35 -3.64 38.58
N LEU A 449 -32.20 -4.96 38.46
CA LEU A 449 -33.31 -5.85 38.08
C LEU A 449 -34.51 -5.77 39.05
N ASP A 450 -34.28 -5.36 40.28
CA ASP A 450 -35.30 -5.19 41.32
C ASP A 450 -35.85 -3.74 41.40
N GLY A 451 -35.33 -2.83 40.55
CA GLY A 451 -35.81 -1.44 40.43
C GLY A 451 -35.15 -0.44 41.38
N GLU A 452 -34.06 -0.81 42.05
CA GLU A 452 -33.26 0.12 42.87
C GLU A 452 -32.26 0.89 42.01
N VAL A 453 -31.97 2.14 42.35
CA VAL A 453 -30.98 2.94 41.61
C VAL A 453 -29.59 2.36 41.85
N LEU A 454 -28.93 1.95 40.76
CA LEU A 454 -27.58 1.40 40.80
C LEU A 454 -26.52 2.50 40.86
N GLY A 455 -26.77 3.63 40.21
CA GLY A 455 -25.74 4.64 40.04
C GLY A 455 -26.09 5.76 39.08
N VAL A 456 -25.10 6.59 38.79
CA VAL A 456 -25.17 7.68 37.80
C VAL A 456 -24.61 7.18 36.48
N ILE A 457 -25.30 7.51 35.38
CA ILE A 457 -24.78 7.23 34.03
C ILE A 457 -23.74 8.28 33.68
N ASP A 458 -22.57 7.82 33.28
CA ASP A 458 -21.44 8.63 32.85
C ASP A 458 -20.97 8.16 31.48
N THR A 459 -20.34 9.05 30.71
CA THR A 459 -19.75 8.71 29.41
C THR A 459 -18.25 8.64 29.57
N VAL A 460 -17.65 7.51 29.20
CA VAL A 460 -16.20 7.31 29.25
C VAL A 460 -15.66 6.98 27.87
N MET A 461 -14.41 7.35 27.63
CA MET A 461 -13.71 6.96 26.42
C MET A 461 -13.17 5.55 26.61
N VAL A 462 -13.33 4.68 25.62
CA VAL A 462 -12.79 3.32 25.64
C VAL A 462 -11.91 3.05 24.43
N THR A 463 -10.87 2.26 24.66
CA THR A 463 -10.02 1.71 23.60
C THR A 463 -10.77 0.62 22.80
N VAL A 464 -10.21 0.16 21.69
CA VAL A 464 -10.75 -0.97 20.91
C VAL A 464 -10.76 -2.30 21.67
N SER A 465 -9.94 -2.44 22.72
CA SER A 465 -9.95 -3.57 23.66
C SER A 465 -11.05 -3.46 24.73
N GLY A 466 -11.71 -2.30 24.84
CA GLY A 466 -12.77 -2.03 25.82
C GLY A 466 -12.25 -1.52 27.17
N GLU A 467 -11.00 -1.05 27.24
CA GLU A 467 -10.43 -0.46 28.45
C GLU A 467 -10.86 1.00 28.60
N ILE A 468 -11.21 1.37 29.82
CA ILE A 468 -11.79 2.67 30.15
C ILE A 468 -10.68 3.69 30.37
N VAL A 469 -10.75 4.78 29.60
CA VAL A 469 -9.88 5.94 29.61
C VAL A 469 -10.60 7.11 30.29
N ARG A 470 -9.92 7.80 31.22
CA ARG A 470 -10.45 8.92 32.00
C ARG A 470 -9.52 10.11 31.93
N GLU A 471 -10.06 11.31 31.93
CA GLU A 471 -9.27 12.53 32.13
C GLU A 471 -8.89 12.65 33.62
N GLN A 472 -7.60 12.75 33.90
CA GLN A 472 -7.01 12.88 35.22
C GLN A 472 -6.14 14.13 35.25
N GLN A 473 -6.38 15.02 36.21
CA GLN A 473 -5.51 16.16 36.43
C GLN A 473 -4.24 15.69 37.15
N VAL A 474 -3.10 16.04 36.58
CA VAL A 474 -1.76 15.77 37.10
C VAL A 474 -1.01 17.09 37.21
N ILE A 475 0.03 17.11 38.03
CA ILE A 475 0.87 18.29 38.19
C ILE A 475 2.24 17.97 37.66
N ARG A 476 2.71 18.81 36.74
CA ARG A 476 4.05 18.74 36.18
C ARG A 476 4.97 19.75 36.85
N ASP A 477 6.18 19.33 37.18
CA ASP A 477 7.25 20.24 37.59
C ASP A 477 7.76 21.08 36.41
N GLU A 478 8.73 21.98 36.66
CA GLU A 478 9.32 22.84 35.62
C GLU A 478 10.05 22.05 34.51
N ASP A 479 10.40 20.78 34.77
CA ASP A 479 11.06 19.88 33.84
C ASP A 479 10.06 18.99 33.07
N GLY A 480 8.75 19.13 33.35
CA GLY A 480 7.67 18.40 32.69
C GLY A 480 7.32 17.04 33.32
N ASN A 481 7.95 16.65 34.43
CA ASN A 481 7.69 15.39 35.11
C ASN A 481 6.46 15.47 35.99
N ILE A 482 5.67 14.40 36.01
CA ILE A 482 4.47 14.34 36.84
C ILE A 482 4.87 14.09 38.29
N ILE A 483 4.65 15.09 39.15
CA ILE A 483 4.97 15.04 40.58
C ILE A 483 3.80 14.57 41.45
N GLY A 484 2.59 14.59 40.91
CA GLY A 484 1.41 14.11 41.64
C GLY A 484 0.13 14.23 40.85
N LYS A 485 -0.89 13.50 41.30
CA LYS A 485 -2.25 13.51 40.76
C LYS A 485 -3.18 14.30 41.65
N VAL A 486 -4.09 15.06 41.05
CA VAL A 486 -5.11 15.84 41.76
C VAL A 486 -6.34 14.96 42.01
N ILE A 487 -6.68 14.72 43.27
CA ILE A 487 -7.88 14.00 43.69
C ILE A 487 -8.62 14.86 44.72
N ASP A 488 -9.87 15.24 44.42
CA ASP A 488 -10.72 16.08 45.27
C ASP A 488 -10.05 17.39 45.76
N GLY A 489 -9.25 18.01 44.90
CA GLY A 489 -8.52 19.25 45.20
C GLY A 489 -7.25 19.05 46.04
N GLN A 490 -6.90 17.81 46.38
CA GLN A 490 -5.64 17.45 47.03
C GLN A 490 -4.66 16.88 45.99
N ILE A 491 -3.38 17.14 46.20
CA ILE A 491 -2.30 16.69 45.34
C ILE A 491 -1.64 15.52 46.03
N ILE A 492 -1.69 14.35 45.39
CA ILE A 492 -1.22 13.09 45.94
C ILE A 492 -0.02 12.62 45.11
N ASP A 493 1.09 12.32 45.77
CA ASP A 493 2.27 11.73 45.12
C ASP A 493 2.02 10.27 44.70
N GLU A 494 2.96 9.70 43.96
CA GLU A 494 2.90 8.32 43.48
C GLU A 494 2.84 7.29 44.64
N GLN A 495 3.38 7.65 45.81
CA GLN A 495 3.38 6.82 47.02
C GLN A 495 2.10 6.98 47.86
N GLY A 496 1.14 7.80 47.42
CA GLY A 496 -0.14 8.00 48.07
C GLY A 496 -0.13 9.03 49.21
N ASN A 497 0.95 9.81 49.37
CA ASN A 497 1.01 10.88 50.35
C ASN A 497 0.48 12.19 49.75
N VAL A 498 -0.20 12.97 50.57
CA VAL A 498 -0.67 14.30 50.18
C VAL A 498 0.52 15.27 50.24
N ILE A 499 0.91 15.81 49.09
CA ILE A 499 2.03 16.75 48.94
C ILE A 499 1.57 18.21 48.82
N GLY A 500 0.29 18.44 48.51
CA GLY A 500 -0.27 19.78 48.34
C GLY A 500 -1.77 19.81 48.13
N ASN A 501 -2.31 20.99 47.84
CA ASN A 501 -3.70 21.23 47.46
C ASN A 501 -3.79 22.20 46.28
N VAL A 502 -4.91 22.19 45.56
CA VAL A 502 -5.21 23.19 44.53
C VAL A 502 -5.91 24.39 45.19
N ASP A 503 -5.39 25.60 44.98
CA ASP A 503 -5.95 26.82 45.57
C ASP A 503 -7.23 27.32 44.84
N GLU A 504 -7.93 28.30 45.41
CA GLU A 504 -9.15 28.88 44.82
C GLU A 504 -8.93 29.57 43.45
N LYS A 505 -7.67 29.73 43.03
CA LYS A 505 -7.29 30.31 41.74
C LYS A 505 -6.88 29.23 40.72
N GLY A 506 -6.89 27.96 41.12
CA GLY A 506 -6.56 26.82 40.26
C GLY A 506 -5.06 26.50 40.17
N ASN A 507 -4.24 26.94 41.13
CA ASN A 507 -2.80 26.62 41.14
C ASN A 507 -2.51 25.46 42.10
N ALA A 508 -1.58 24.59 41.71
CA ALA A 508 -1.07 23.53 42.56
C ALA A 508 -0.09 24.09 43.59
N VAL A 509 -0.44 24.05 44.89
CA VAL A 509 0.41 24.56 45.98
C VAL A 509 0.71 23.48 47.01
N SER A 510 1.92 23.48 47.56
CA SER A 510 2.35 22.57 48.62
C SER A 510 1.62 22.84 49.92
N LEU A 511 1.71 21.91 50.87
CA LEU A 511 1.19 22.11 52.24
C LEU A 511 1.81 23.32 52.95
N GLY A 512 2.96 23.83 52.47
CA GLY A 512 3.62 25.05 52.95
C GLY A 512 3.25 26.32 52.19
N GLY A 513 2.44 26.25 51.13
CA GLY A 513 2.01 27.39 50.32
C GLY A 513 2.93 27.78 49.15
N GLU A 514 3.89 26.92 48.79
CA GLU A 514 4.76 27.10 47.61
C GLU A 514 4.12 26.48 46.37
N VAL A 515 4.32 27.07 45.19
CA VAL A 515 3.77 26.51 43.94
C VAL A 515 4.55 25.24 43.58
N LEU A 516 3.84 24.13 43.35
CA LEU A 516 4.42 22.83 43.05
C LEU A 516 4.67 22.63 41.55
N GLY A 517 3.85 23.24 40.69
CA GLY A 517 3.93 23.02 39.26
C GLY A 517 2.71 23.49 38.49
N VAL A 518 2.66 23.15 37.21
CA VAL A 518 1.52 23.43 36.32
C VAL A 518 0.55 22.26 36.36
N ILE A 519 -0.75 22.56 36.49
CA ILE A 519 -1.79 21.55 36.37
C ILE A 519 -2.00 21.25 34.89
N ASP A 520 -1.77 20.00 34.52
CA ASP A 520 -2.02 19.45 33.19
C ASP A 520 -3.10 18.38 33.26
N THR A 521 -3.82 18.15 32.16
CA THR A 521 -4.88 17.15 32.09
C THR A 521 -4.41 16.02 31.19
N VAL A 522 -4.25 14.82 31.76
CA VAL A 522 -3.84 13.63 31.03
C VAL A 522 -4.97 12.62 30.94
N MET A 523 -5.09 11.94 29.81
CA MET A 523 -5.93 10.76 29.70
C MET A 523 -5.21 9.60 30.39
N MET A 524 -5.92 8.82 31.20
CA MET A 524 -5.34 7.73 31.99
C MET A 524 -6.34 6.57 32.05
N THR A 525 -5.89 5.33 31.88
CA THR A 525 -6.73 4.16 32.06
C THR A 525 -7.08 3.96 33.54
N VAL A 526 -8.10 3.13 33.81
CA VAL A 526 -8.48 2.73 35.17
C VAL A 526 -7.40 1.97 35.94
N SER A 527 -6.39 1.40 35.28
CA SER A 527 -5.22 0.77 35.92
C SER A 527 -4.14 1.77 36.35
N GLY A 528 -4.31 3.07 36.04
CA GLY A 528 -3.32 4.11 36.34
C GLY A 528 -2.29 4.33 35.22
N GLU A 529 -2.51 3.74 34.04
CA GLU A 529 -1.67 3.90 32.86
C GLU A 529 -2.01 5.23 32.17
N ILE A 530 -1.04 6.12 32.05
CA ILE A 530 -1.27 7.44 31.45
C ILE A 530 -1.24 7.28 29.93
N ILE A 531 -2.40 7.49 29.30
CA ILE A 531 -2.55 7.67 27.86
C ILE A 531 -2.21 9.13 27.56
N ASP A 532 -0.97 9.52 27.82
CA ASP A 532 -0.60 10.93 27.99
C ASP A 532 -0.87 11.77 26.72
N PRO A 533 -1.88 12.66 26.69
CA PRO A 533 -2.21 13.54 25.57
C PRO A 533 -1.34 14.79 25.48
N THR A 534 -0.35 14.99 26.36
CA THR A 534 0.46 16.21 26.31
C THR A 534 1.84 16.02 26.93
N SER A 535 2.83 15.59 26.14
CA SER A 535 4.19 16.12 26.31
C SER A 535 4.24 17.47 25.58
N THR A 536 3.72 18.53 26.19
CA THR A 536 4.11 19.87 25.79
C THR A 536 5.57 20.03 26.19
N ILE A 537 6.48 19.59 25.33
CA ILE A 537 7.74 20.30 25.22
C ILE A 537 7.29 21.69 24.78
N GLU A 538 7.33 22.66 25.70
CA GLU A 538 7.43 24.05 25.31
C GLU A 538 8.71 24.17 24.48
N GLU A 539 8.61 23.87 23.18
CA GLU A 539 9.41 24.61 22.22
C GLU A 539 9.12 26.06 22.53
N ASP A 540 10.18 26.78 22.87
CA ASP A 540 10.25 28.19 23.17
C ASP A 540 9.54 29.01 22.07
N ILE A 541 8.21 29.05 22.11
CA ILE A 541 7.39 29.98 21.33
C ILE A 541 7.48 31.31 22.05
N THR A 542 8.65 31.93 21.96
CA THR A 542 8.76 33.36 21.76
C THR A 542 8.06 33.73 20.45
N THR A 543 6.74 33.55 20.39
CA THR A 543 5.86 34.36 19.57
C THR A 543 5.86 35.76 20.16
N GLY A 544 6.96 36.47 19.93
CA GLY A 544 6.86 37.89 19.67
C GLY A 544 5.90 38.03 18.50
N PHE A 545 4.61 38.24 18.78
CA PHE A 545 3.76 38.99 17.88
C PHE A 545 4.38 40.38 17.79
N GLN A 546 5.39 40.52 16.93
CA GLN A 546 5.90 41.81 16.53
C GLN A 546 4.77 42.42 15.70
N ARG A 547 3.88 43.15 16.39
CA ARG A 547 2.83 43.92 15.77
C ARG A 547 3.54 45.04 15.02
N ASP A 548 3.84 44.80 13.75
CA ASP A 548 4.47 45.79 12.89
C ASP A 548 3.47 46.94 12.67
N TYR A 549 3.77 48.05 13.32
CA TYR A 549 3.11 49.32 13.08
C TYR A 549 3.99 50.15 12.15
N VAL A 550 3.38 50.74 11.13
CA VAL A 550 4.05 51.71 10.27
C VAL A 550 3.51 53.10 10.61
N ASP A 551 4.43 54.01 10.90
CA ASP A 551 4.12 55.42 11.13
C ASP A 551 3.93 56.09 9.75
N PHE A 552 2.67 56.33 9.38
CA PHE A 552 2.30 56.93 8.10
C PHE A 552 2.17 58.44 8.26
N ILE A 553 2.92 59.18 7.43
CA ILE A 553 2.76 60.62 7.26
C ILE A 553 1.99 60.82 5.96
N SER A 554 0.69 61.13 6.06
CA SER A 554 -0.11 61.46 4.88
C SER A 554 0.43 62.77 4.28
N GLY A 555 1.09 62.71 3.13
CA GLY A 555 1.63 63.91 2.47
C GLY A 555 0.54 64.95 2.20
N GLY A 556 0.79 66.20 2.60
CA GLY A 556 -0.11 67.36 2.42
C GLY A 556 0.27 68.51 3.36
N THR A 557 -0.42 69.64 3.28
CA THR A 557 -0.32 70.74 4.26
C THR A 557 -1.65 70.87 4.98
N GLY A 558 -1.68 70.47 6.26
CA GLY A 558 -2.84 70.70 7.13
C GLY A 558 -3.06 72.18 7.43
N LYS A 559 -4.28 72.58 7.78
CA LYS A 559 -4.65 73.99 8.02
C LYS A 559 -3.83 74.68 9.13
N ASP A 560 -3.23 73.91 10.04
CA ASP A 560 -2.38 74.40 11.14
C ASP A 560 -0.88 74.07 10.97
N GLY A 561 -0.46 73.67 9.77
CA GLY A 561 0.97 73.53 9.41
C GLY A 561 1.72 72.32 9.97
N ILE A 562 1.09 71.48 10.81
CA ILE A 562 1.67 70.22 11.33
C ILE A 562 0.65 69.10 11.14
N ILE A 563 1.06 67.98 10.55
CA ILE A 563 0.21 66.79 10.38
C ILE A 563 0.61 65.77 11.46
N PRO A 564 -0.35 65.20 12.21
CA PRO A 564 -0.06 64.13 13.16
C PRO A 564 0.33 62.85 12.42
N VAL A 565 1.38 62.18 12.92
CA VAL A 565 1.80 60.85 12.45
C VAL A 565 0.73 59.85 12.87
N ILE A 566 0.19 59.10 11.91
CA ILE A 566 -0.82 58.07 12.18
C ILE A 566 -0.13 56.72 12.16
N ARG A 567 -0.15 56.03 13.30
CA ARG A 567 0.40 54.70 13.45
C ARG A 567 -0.63 53.68 12.98
N ILE A 568 -0.36 53.01 11.86
CA ILE A 568 -1.29 52.05 11.24
C ILE A 568 -0.76 50.62 11.42
N ARG A 569 -1.66 49.67 11.73
CA ARG A 569 -1.33 48.25 11.84
C ARG A 569 -1.23 47.65 10.43
N LYS A 570 -0.12 46.96 10.13
CA LYS A 570 0.01 46.15 8.92
C LYS A 570 -0.88 44.90 9.11
N GLN A 571 -1.94 44.77 8.31
CA GLN A 571 -2.76 43.55 8.26
C GLN A 571 -2.11 42.51 7.35
#